data_AF-A0AAV9BRT6-F1
#
_entry.id   AF-A0AAV9BRT6-F1
#
_cell.length_a   1.000
_cell.length_b   1.000
_cell.length_c   1.000
_cell.angle_alpha   90.00
_cell.angle_beta   90.00
_cell.angle_gamma   90.00
#
_symmetry.space_group_name_H-M   'P 1'
#
loop_
_entity.id
_entity.type
_entity.pdbx_description
1 polymer ?
#
loop_
_entity_poly.entity_id
_entity_poly.type
_entity_poly.pdbx_seq_one_letter_code
_entity_poly.pdbx_strand_id
1 'polypeptide(L)'
;MAEIKVGDERQPSDQQDHHDRQKTTSADEEMMGCVVALEAALLPCLLAMEELQHIDCSTYSSFQFGGEMAEHAKEFMEAAKKLHLYFISLQREDQQSQKEILQKEISNMEEELKTKSDLIKKHEKLIQGWRKELSCQLDKCVTEVERV
;
A
#
# COMPACT_ATOMS: atom_id res chain seq x y z
N MET A 1 50.15 -12.27 4.69
CA MET A 1 48.90 -12.31 3.91
C MET A 1 47.96 -13.26 4.62
N ALA A 2 46.91 -12.73 5.24
CA ALA A 2 45.86 -13.53 5.87
C ALA A 2 44.52 -12.98 5.38
N GLU A 3 43.81 -13.79 4.60
CA GLU A 3 42.49 -13.49 4.05
C GLU A 3 41.43 -13.64 5.16
N ILE A 4 40.70 -12.56 5.44
CA ILE A 4 39.51 -12.62 6.29
C ILE A 4 38.33 -13.01 5.39
N LYS A 5 37.89 -14.26 5.54
CA LYS A 5 36.69 -14.79 4.93
C LYS A 5 35.49 -14.34 5.76
N VAL A 6 34.82 -13.26 5.32
CA VAL A 6 33.52 -12.84 5.87
C VAL A 6 32.47 -13.80 5.33
N GLY A 7 31.96 -14.66 6.21
CA GLY A 7 30.82 -15.52 5.95
C GLY A 7 29.52 -14.71 5.94
N ASP A 8 28.88 -14.73 4.78
CA ASP A 8 27.54 -14.26 4.45
C ASP A 8 26.48 -15.06 5.25
N GLU A 9 25.97 -14.51 6.36
CA GLU A 9 24.74 -14.99 6.99
C GLU A 9 23.54 -14.32 6.28
N ARG A 10 22.99 -15.02 5.30
CA ARG A 10 21.68 -14.69 4.72
C ARG A 10 20.57 -15.04 5.69
N GLN A 11 19.90 -14.02 6.20
CA GLN A 11 18.58 -14.11 6.84
C GLN A 11 17.50 -14.40 5.79
N PRO A 12 16.58 -15.35 5.99
CA PRO A 12 15.39 -15.52 5.17
C PRO A 12 14.23 -14.74 5.82
N SER A 13 13.92 -13.54 5.33
CA SER A 13 12.72 -12.82 5.79
C SER A 13 11.84 -12.23 4.67
N ASP A 14 12.26 -12.33 3.41
CA ASP A 14 11.49 -11.76 2.27
C ASP A 14 10.44 -12.70 1.65
N GLN A 15 10.22 -13.91 2.19
CA GLN A 15 9.28 -14.87 1.59
C GLN A 15 7.85 -14.82 2.15
N GLN A 16 7.57 -14.09 3.24
CA GLN A 16 6.22 -14.05 3.81
C GLN A 16 5.33 -12.93 3.22
N ASP A 17 5.89 -11.78 2.84
CA ASP A 17 5.08 -10.66 2.30
C ASP A 17 4.55 -10.90 0.88
N HIS A 18 5.20 -11.77 0.10
CA HIS A 18 4.74 -12.08 -1.25
C HIS A 18 3.48 -12.96 -1.27
N HIS A 19 3.23 -13.75 -0.22
CA HIS A 19 2.11 -14.70 -0.22
C HIS A 19 0.77 -14.03 0.16
N ASP A 20 0.78 -13.04 1.06
CA ASP A 20 -0.44 -12.29 1.39
C ASP A 20 -0.82 -11.31 0.27
N ARG A 21 0.15 -10.68 -0.40
CA ARG A 21 -0.13 -9.77 -1.53
C ARG A 21 -0.68 -10.47 -2.77
N GLN A 22 -0.36 -11.75 -3.00
CA GLN A 22 -0.95 -12.54 -4.10
C GLN A 22 -2.36 -13.03 -3.79
N LYS A 23 -2.70 -13.23 -2.51
CA LYS A 23 -4.02 -13.70 -2.11
C LYS A 23 -5.07 -12.60 -2.18
N THR A 24 -4.69 -11.35 -1.89
CA THR A 24 -5.57 -10.19 -2.03
C THR A 24 -5.87 -9.86 -3.50
N THR A 25 -4.87 -9.96 -4.40
CA THR A 25 -5.10 -9.71 -5.83
C THR A 25 -6.05 -10.72 -6.47
N SER A 26 -5.97 -12.00 -6.06
CA SER A 26 -6.89 -13.05 -6.53
C SER A 26 -8.34 -12.78 -6.09
N ALA A 27 -8.53 -12.38 -4.83
CA ALA A 27 -9.86 -12.07 -4.31
C ALA A 27 -10.44 -10.79 -4.92
N ASP A 28 -9.60 -9.78 -5.19
CA ASP A 28 -10.00 -8.54 -5.86
C ASP A 28 -10.41 -8.79 -7.32
N GLU A 29 -9.68 -9.65 -8.04
CA GLU A 29 -10.03 -10.07 -9.40
C GLU A 29 -11.34 -10.86 -9.44
N GLU A 30 -11.57 -11.76 -8.47
CA GLU A 30 -12.83 -12.49 -8.32
C GLU A 30 -14.01 -11.57 -7.97
N MET A 31 -13.79 -10.58 -7.11
CA MET A 31 -14.78 -9.56 -6.75
C MET A 31 -15.12 -8.68 -7.96
N MET A 32 -14.12 -8.22 -8.72
CA MET A 32 -14.31 -7.52 -9.99
C MET A 32 -15.07 -8.37 -11.01
N GLY A 33 -14.75 -9.67 -11.09
CA GLY A 33 -15.47 -10.63 -11.92
C GLY A 33 -16.96 -10.72 -11.56
N CYS A 34 -17.28 -10.74 -10.26
CA CYS A 34 -18.67 -10.70 -9.78
C CYS A 34 -19.39 -9.41 -10.18
N VAL A 35 -18.72 -8.25 -10.10
CA VAL A 35 -19.31 -6.95 -10.48
C VAL A 35 -19.57 -6.89 -11.99
N VAL A 36 -18.63 -7.36 -12.81
CA VAL A 36 -18.80 -7.42 -14.28
C VAL A 36 -19.91 -8.41 -14.66
N ALA A 37 -19.97 -9.56 -14.01
CA ALA A 37 -21.04 -10.54 -14.24
C ALA A 37 -22.41 -9.98 -13.83
N LEU A 38 -22.47 -9.22 -12.74
CA LEU A 38 -23.68 -8.53 -12.30
C LEU A 38 -24.11 -7.46 -13.31
N GLU A 39 -23.19 -6.64 -13.80
CA GLU A 39 -23.46 -5.64 -14.85
C GLU A 39 -23.98 -6.30 -16.14
N ALA A 40 -23.34 -7.39 -16.58
CA ALA A 40 -23.76 -8.15 -17.75
C ALA A 40 -25.14 -8.81 -17.57
N ALA A 41 -25.49 -9.26 -16.37
CA ALA A 41 -26.80 -9.83 -16.06
C ALA A 41 -27.92 -8.77 -15.99
N LEU A 42 -27.58 -7.51 -15.72
CA LEU A 42 -28.53 -6.40 -15.61
C LEU A 42 -28.78 -5.67 -16.92
N LEU A 43 -27.83 -5.73 -17.85
CA LEU A 43 -27.95 -5.14 -19.19
C LEU A 43 -29.23 -5.58 -19.93
N PRO A 44 -29.63 -6.87 -19.92
CA PRO A 44 -30.89 -7.32 -20.50
C PRO A 44 -32.13 -6.74 -19.80
N CYS A 45 -32.05 -6.51 -18.48
CA CYS A 45 -33.16 -5.92 -17.73
C CYS A 45 -33.35 -4.43 -18.07
N LEU A 46 -32.25 -3.71 -18.32
CA LEU A 46 -32.30 -2.31 -18.76
C LEU A 46 -32.85 -2.18 -20.18
N LEU A 47 -32.43 -3.05 -21.11
CA LEU A 47 -32.94 -3.08 -22.48
C LEU A 47 -34.43 -3.47 -22.53
N ALA A 48 -34.85 -4.43 -21.70
CA ALA A 48 -36.26 -4.81 -21.59
C ALA A 48 -37.14 -3.67 -21.05
N MET A 49 -36.61 -2.82 -20.15
CA MET A 49 -37.35 -1.64 -19.67
C MET A 49 -37.49 -0.55 -20.74
N GLU A 50 -36.51 -0.41 -21.64
CA GLU A 50 -36.55 0.57 -22.75
C GLU A 50 -37.57 0.15 -23.83
N GLU A 51 -37.60 -1.14 -24.18
CA GLU A 51 -38.60 -1.68 -25.13
C GLU A 51 -40.04 -1.55 -24.60
N LEU A 52 -40.24 -1.66 -23.28
CA LEU A 52 -41.56 -1.45 -22.67
C LEU A 52 -42.03 0.01 -22.70
N GLN A 53 -41.11 1.00 -22.70
CA GLN A 53 -41.45 2.43 -22.72
C GLN A 53 -41.97 2.93 -24.07
N HIS A 54 -41.74 2.19 -25.16
CA HIS A 54 -42.21 2.54 -26.51
C HIS A 54 -43.55 1.91 -26.89
N ILE A 55 -44.14 1.07 -26.03
CA ILE A 55 -45.45 0.45 -26.26
C ILE A 55 -46.53 1.36 -25.68
N ASP A 56 -47.46 1.79 -26.53
CA ASP A 56 -48.60 2.65 -26.16
C ASP A 56 -49.44 1.95 -25.07
N CYS A 57 -49.24 2.36 -23.81
CA CYS A 57 -49.81 1.72 -22.63
C CYS A 57 -51.35 1.86 -22.53
N SER A 58 -52.00 2.52 -23.49
CA SER A 58 -53.47 2.65 -23.52
C SER A 58 -54.20 1.39 -23.96
N THR A 59 -53.51 0.36 -24.47
CA THR A 59 -54.14 -0.86 -25.00
C THR A 59 -54.10 -2.06 -24.04
N TYR A 60 -53.36 -1.98 -22.93
CA TYR A 60 -53.19 -3.10 -22.00
C TYR A 60 -53.91 -2.84 -20.68
N SER A 61 -55.12 -3.41 -20.56
CA SER A 61 -55.91 -3.57 -19.33
C SER A 61 -55.24 -4.51 -18.28
N SER A 62 -53.92 -4.61 -18.25
CA SER A 62 -53.16 -5.52 -17.38
C SER A 62 -51.99 -4.78 -16.70
N PHE A 63 -52.22 -3.53 -16.30
CA PHE A 63 -51.25 -2.71 -15.60
C PHE A 63 -51.34 -2.89 -14.07
N GLN A 64 -51.30 -4.15 -13.61
CA GLN A 64 -51.01 -4.47 -12.21
C GLN A 64 -49.52 -4.83 -12.04
N PHE A 65 -48.84 -5.23 -13.12
CA PHE A 65 -47.45 -5.69 -13.10
C PHE A 65 -46.42 -4.59 -13.43
N GLY A 66 -46.81 -3.54 -14.17
CA GLY A 66 -45.91 -2.45 -14.56
C GLY A 66 -45.49 -1.54 -13.39
N GLY A 67 -46.33 -1.41 -12.37
CA GLY A 67 -46.00 -0.70 -11.13
C GLY A 67 -44.99 -1.48 -10.27
N GLU A 68 -45.21 -2.77 -10.07
CA GLU A 68 -44.34 -3.64 -9.26
C GLU A 68 -42.96 -3.82 -9.90
N MET A 69 -42.87 -3.98 -11.23
CA MET A 69 -41.59 -4.09 -11.91
C MET A 69 -40.77 -2.80 -11.86
N ALA A 70 -41.43 -1.63 -11.94
CA ALA A 70 -40.77 -0.34 -11.77
C ALA A 70 -40.31 -0.11 -10.33
N GLU A 71 -41.08 -0.56 -9.34
CA GLU A 71 -40.71 -0.51 -7.94
C GLU A 71 -39.53 -1.42 -7.62
N HIS A 72 -39.53 -2.65 -8.13
CA HIS A 72 -38.38 -3.57 -8.01
C HIS A 72 -37.12 -3.05 -8.72
N ALA A 73 -37.25 -2.43 -9.90
CA ALA A 73 -36.12 -1.81 -10.59
C ALA A 73 -35.54 -0.64 -9.77
N LYS A 74 -36.40 0.14 -9.12
CA LYS A 74 -36.00 1.23 -8.22
C LYS A 74 -35.30 0.70 -6.96
N GLU A 75 -35.86 -0.32 -6.31
CA GLU A 75 -35.27 -0.97 -5.15
C GLU A 75 -33.91 -1.58 -5.48
N PHE A 76 -33.81 -2.24 -6.64
CA PHE A 76 -32.57 -2.79 -7.15
C PHE A 76 -31.52 -1.70 -7.37
N MET A 77 -31.88 -0.60 -8.04
CA MET A 77 -30.97 0.52 -8.30
C MET A 77 -30.54 1.20 -7.00
N GLU A 78 -31.43 1.32 -6.03
CA GLU A 78 -31.11 1.86 -4.71
C GLU A 78 -30.15 0.93 -3.94
N ALA A 79 -30.37 -0.38 -3.99
CA ALA A 79 -29.48 -1.37 -3.41
C ALA A 79 -28.09 -1.35 -4.08
N ALA A 80 -28.04 -1.27 -5.41
CA ALA A 80 -26.80 -1.15 -6.18
C ALA A 80 -26.04 0.14 -5.82
N LYS A 81 -26.74 1.27 -5.65
CA LYS A 81 -26.14 2.53 -5.22
C LYS A 81 -25.58 2.46 -3.80
N LYS A 82 -26.30 1.83 -2.86
CA LYS A 82 -25.82 1.59 -1.49
C LYS A 82 -24.57 0.72 -1.49
N LEU A 83 -24.57 -0.34 -2.29
CA LEU A 83 -23.42 -1.25 -2.45
C LEU A 83 -22.20 -0.52 -3.05
N HIS A 84 -22.41 0.29 -4.09
CA HIS A 84 -21.33 1.08 -4.70
C HIS A 84 -20.72 2.07 -3.71
N LEU A 85 -21.53 2.79 -2.93
CA LEU A 85 -21.05 3.69 -1.89
C LEU A 85 -20.28 2.96 -0.80
N TYR A 86 -20.70 1.75 -0.43
CA TYR A 86 -19.97 0.91 0.52
C TYR A 86 -18.58 0.55 0.00
N PHE A 87 -18.45 0.11 -1.26
CA PHE A 87 -17.14 -0.17 -1.85
C PHE A 87 -16.21 1.04 -1.89
N ILE A 88 -16.71 2.23 -2.25
CA ILE A 88 -15.92 3.47 -2.21
C ILE A 88 -15.44 3.76 -0.77
N SER A 89 -16.30 3.51 0.21
CA SER A 89 -15.97 3.75 1.63
C SER A 89 -14.87 2.80 2.10
N LEU A 90 -15.02 1.51 1.82
CA LEU A 90 -14.02 0.49 2.12
C LEU A 90 -12.65 0.78 1.48
N GLN A 91 -12.64 1.17 0.20
CA GLN A 91 -11.39 1.50 -0.50
C GLN A 91 -10.65 2.68 0.14
N ARG A 92 -11.39 3.71 0.60
CA ARG A 92 -10.79 4.85 1.30
C ARG A 92 -10.25 4.47 2.67
N GLU A 93 -10.95 3.62 3.41
CA GLU A 93 -10.52 3.15 4.74
C GLU A 93 -9.23 2.34 4.64
N ASP A 94 -9.14 1.40 3.69
CA ASP A 94 -7.93 0.60 3.46
C ASP A 94 -6.73 1.47 3.05
N GLN A 95 -6.92 2.39 2.11
CA GLN A 95 -5.87 3.33 1.68
C GLN A 95 -5.41 4.24 2.83
N GLN A 96 -6.32 4.70 3.67
CA GLN A 96 -6.00 5.52 4.83
C GLN A 96 -5.19 4.71 5.85
N SER A 97 -5.55 3.44 6.08
CA SER A 97 -4.81 2.54 6.97
C SER A 97 -3.38 2.30 6.48
N GLN A 98 -3.20 1.97 5.19
CA GLN A 98 -1.86 1.76 4.62
C GLN A 98 -1.01 3.03 4.66
N LYS A 99 -1.61 4.19 4.36
CA LYS A 99 -0.91 5.48 4.44
C LYS A 99 -0.44 5.77 5.86
N GLU A 100 -1.27 5.52 6.88
CA GLU A 100 -0.91 5.73 8.28
C GLU A 100 0.23 4.80 8.72
N ILE A 101 0.20 3.53 8.30
CA ILE A 101 1.28 2.57 8.54
C ILE A 101 2.59 3.07 7.94
N LEU A 102 2.58 3.46 6.65
CA LEU A 102 3.76 3.97 5.96
C LEU A 102 4.29 5.26 6.60
N GLN A 103 3.41 6.18 7.01
CA GLN A 103 3.82 7.41 7.70
C GLN A 103 4.53 7.11 9.02
N LYS A 104 4.04 6.11 9.78
CA LYS A 104 4.68 5.66 11.02
C LYS A 104 6.04 5.02 10.74
N GLU A 105 6.13 4.19 9.70
CA GLU A 105 7.39 3.55 9.30
C GLU A 105 8.44 4.56 8.86
N ILE A 106 8.06 5.55 8.04
CA ILE A 106 8.92 6.67 7.64
C ILE A 106 9.43 7.43 8.88
N SER A 107 8.53 7.77 9.81
CA SER A 107 8.91 8.48 11.04
C SER A 107 9.93 7.69 11.88
N ASN A 108 9.73 6.37 12.00
CA ASN A 108 10.67 5.50 12.71
C ASN A 108 12.03 5.45 12.02
N MET A 109 12.05 5.30 10.69
CA MET A 109 13.29 5.27 9.89
C MET A 109 14.04 6.60 9.98
N GLU A 110 13.35 7.74 9.98
CA GLU A 110 13.96 9.06 10.14
C GLU A 110 14.61 9.24 11.52
N GLU A 111 13.99 8.75 12.59
CA GLU A 111 14.56 8.78 13.94
C GLU A 111 15.79 7.87 14.06
N GLU A 112 15.72 6.66 13.49
CA GLU A 112 16.85 5.75 13.45
C GLU A 112 18.02 6.34 12.65
N LEU A 113 17.75 6.93 11.49
CA LEU A 113 18.76 7.60 10.65
C LEU A 113 19.44 8.75 11.42
N LYS A 114 18.66 9.56 12.14
CA LYS A 114 19.18 10.64 12.98
C LYS A 114 20.11 10.10 14.06
N THR A 115 19.67 9.06 14.77
CA THR A 115 20.44 8.43 15.84
C THR A 115 21.77 7.86 15.32
N LYS A 116 21.73 7.12 14.20
CA LYS A 116 22.95 6.59 13.56
C LYS A 116 23.86 7.72 13.08
N SER A 117 23.32 8.77 12.48
CA SER A 117 24.09 9.93 12.02
C SER A 117 24.82 10.64 13.16
N ASP A 118 24.16 10.82 14.30
CA ASP A 118 24.78 11.43 15.49
C ASP A 118 25.86 10.53 16.10
N LEU A 119 25.66 9.20 16.04
CA LEU A 119 26.67 8.24 16.46
C LEU A 119 27.91 8.30 15.56
N ILE A 120 27.73 8.37 14.24
CA ILE A 120 28.82 8.52 13.27
C ILE A 120 29.61 9.79 13.56
N LYS A 121 28.94 10.94 13.75
CA LYS A 121 29.60 12.21 14.08
C LYS A 121 30.42 12.13 15.38
N LYS A 122 29.94 11.42 16.40
CA LYS A 122 30.68 11.20 17.65
C LYS A 122 31.95 10.39 17.40
N HIS A 123 31.85 9.29 16.66
CA HIS A 123 33.01 8.45 16.34
C HIS A 123 34.02 9.20 15.47
N GLU A 124 33.55 9.98 14.50
CA GLU A 124 34.42 10.79 13.65
C GLU A 124 35.25 11.79 14.46
N LYS A 125 34.64 12.47 15.44
CA LYS A 125 35.36 13.36 16.37
C LYS A 125 36.44 12.63 17.17
N LEU A 126 36.13 11.44 17.68
CA LEU A 126 37.10 10.62 18.43
C LEU A 126 38.28 10.22 17.54
N ILE A 127 38.00 9.73 16.33
CA ILE A 127 39.03 9.34 15.35
C ILE A 127 39.91 10.54 14.97
N GLN A 128 39.32 11.71 14.75
CA GLN A 128 40.08 12.93 14.47
C GLN A 128 40.97 13.33 15.66
N GLY A 129 40.46 13.21 16.89
CA GLY A 129 41.23 13.44 18.10
C GLY A 129 42.43 12.50 18.22
N TRP A 130 42.23 11.20 18.00
CA TRP A 130 43.32 10.22 18.02
C TRP A 130 44.36 10.45 16.93
N ARG A 131 43.94 10.84 15.72
CA ARG A 131 44.88 11.21 14.64
C ARG A 131 45.76 12.39 15.04
N LYS A 132 45.17 13.42 15.65
CA LYS A 132 45.93 14.59 16.13
C LYS A 132 46.92 14.22 17.24
N GLU A 133 46.50 13.41 18.20
CA GLU A 133 47.38 12.96 19.28
C GLU A 133 48.55 12.13 18.77
N LEU A 134 48.29 11.17 17.88
CA LEU A 134 49.34 10.36 17.26
C LEU A 134 50.32 11.21 16.44
N SER A 135 49.83 12.20 15.69
CA SER A 135 50.68 13.15 14.97
C SER A 135 51.56 13.95 15.93
N CYS A 136 50.98 14.48 17.01
CA CYS A 136 51.71 15.24 18.03
C CYS A 136 52.80 14.40 18.71
N GLN A 137 52.51 13.12 18.99
CA GLN A 137 53.51 12.19 19.54
C GLN A 137 54.62 11.88 18.53
N LEU A 138 54.28 11.69 17.26
CA LEU A 138 55.25 11.48 16.20
C LEU A 138 56.20 12.69 16.07
N ASP A 139 55.65 13.90 16.02
CA ASP A 139 56.42 15.14 15.91
C ASP A 139 57.38 15.30 17.10
N LYS A 140 56.91 15.02 18.33
CA LYS A 140 57.78 15.01 19.52
C LYS A 140 58.93 14.01 19.40
N CYS A 141 58.64 12.78 18.99
CA CYS A 141 59.67 11.76 18.78
C CYS A 141 60.71 12.19 17.73
N VAL A 142 60.27 12.78 16.62
CA VAL A 142 61.17 13.30 15.58
C VAL A 142 62.07 14.39 16.16
N THR A 143 61.52 15.38 16.86
CA THR A 143 62.33 16.47 17.45
C THR A 143 63.34 15.98 18.48
N GLU A 144 63.01 14.93 19.24
CA GLU A 144 63.92 14.35 20.23
C GLU A 144 65.04 13.56 19.56
N VAL A 145 64.74 12.86 18.45
CA VAL A 145 65.76 12.17 17.64
C VAL A 145 66.71 13.16 16.98
N GLU A 146 66.21 14.29 16.47
CA GLU A 146 67.05 15.35 15.87
C GLU A 146 67.98 16.05 16.87
N ARG A 147 67.69 15.93 18.17
CA ARG A 147 68.44 16.56 19.26
C ARG A 147 69.68 15.75 19.69
N VAL A 148 69.69 14.44 19.43
CA VAL A 148 70.74 13.48 19.83
C VAL A 148 71.75 13.29 18.70
#